data_AF-A0AAD7GL07-F1
#
_entry.id   AF-A0AAD7GL07-F1
#
_cell.length_a   1.000
_cell.length_b   1.000
_cell.length_c   1.000
_cell.angle_alpha   90.00
_cell.angle_beta   90.00
_cell.angle_gamma   90.00
#
_symmetry.space_group_name_H-M   'P 1'
#
loop_
_entity.id
_entity.type
_entity.pdbx_description
1 polymer ?
#
loop_
_entity_poly.entity_id
_entity_poly.type
_entity_poly.pdbx_seq_one_letter_code
_entity_poly.pdbx_strand_id
1 'polypeptide(L)'
;LPDNFHDFFTEITGSGPTAEILAHCRRELMHGVWAKIFDGDFMEAYEHGIVLECQDGISRRFFPRVFTYSADYPEKVLLACIRNLGKCPCPRCTITKDKIAGLGTKNDMNARIKLERTDNPTYQRHVDDARNWVYQEGNGVKSAGVERMLEPESLVPTKVRLDLKLCARRSTSHCRTLSLNAFQNSASIFTKCLFPTFCMRSSWASSSPSSPISYVY
;
A
#
# COMPACT_ATOMS: atom_id res chain seq x y z
N LEU A 1 -6.45 -7.15 18.74
CA LEU A 1 -5.44 -7.57 19.74
C LEU A 1 -6.15 -8.52 20.69
N PRO A 2 -5.46 -9.51 21.28
CA PRO A 2 -6.05 -10.38 22.29
C PRO A 2 -6.62 -9.58 23.45
N ASP A 3 -7.69 -10.06 24.07
CA ASP A 3 -8.36 -9.35 25.18
C ASP A 3 -7.43 -9.18 26.38
N ASN A 4 -6.53 -10.14 26.61
CA ASN A 4 -5.52 -10.10 27.67
C ASN A 4 -4.26 -9.26 27.33
N PHE A 5 -4.23 -8.56 26.19
CA PHE A 5 -3.03 -7.79 25.79
C PHE A 5 -2.70 -6.66 26.77
N HIS A 6 -3.72 -6.01 27.33
CA HIS A 6 -3.52 -4.91 28.26
C HIS A 6 -2.86 -5.39 29.56
N ASP A 7 -3.32 -6.53 30.08
CA ASP A 7 -2.76 -7.15 31.29
C ASP A 7 -1.33 -7.61 31.05
N PHE A 8 -1.09 -8.33 29.94
CA PHE A 8 0.24 -8.75 29.51
C PHE A 8 1.23 -7.57 29.41
N PHE A 9 0.81 -6.45 28.80
CA PHE A 9 1.67 -5.29 28.67
C PHE A 9 1.96 -4.66 30.04
N THR A 10 0.94 -4.52 30.88
CA THR A 10 1.06 -3.94 32.23
C THR A 10 1.95 -4.78 33.14
N GLU A 11 1.93 -6.10 33.02
CA GLU A 11 2.80 -7.02 33.76
C GLU A 11 4.28 -6.78 33.45
N ILE A 12 4.60 -6.47 32.19
CA ILE A 12 5.99 -6.27 31.74
C ILE A 12 6.50 -4.86 32.07
N THR A 13 5.67 -3.83 31.87
CA THR A 13 6.11 -2.42 31.94
C THR A 13 5.69 -1.72 33.23
N GLY A 14 4.89 -2.38 34.08
CA GLY A 14 4.27 -1.79 35.28
C GLY A 14 3.20 -0.73 34.98
N SER A 15 2.89 -0.47 33.70
CA SER A 15 1.97 0.58 33.29
C SER A 15 1.19 0.18 32.03
N GLY A 16 -0.07 0.57 31.95
CA GLY A 16 -0.92 0.24 30.81
C GLY A 16 -0.38 0.80 29.48
N PRO A 17 -0.62 0.12 28.35
CA PRO A 17 -0.15 0.56 27.05
C PRO A 17 -0.81 1.89 26.64
N THR A 18 -0.01 2.83 26.18
CA THR A 18 -0.52 4.09 25.63
C THR A 18 -1.28 3.84 24.33
N ALA A 19 -2.16 4.79 23.95
CA ALA A 19 -2.90 4.71 22.68
C ALA A 19 -1.97 4.60 21.46
N GLU A 20 -0.77 5.17 21.54
CA GLU A 20 0.24 5.15 20.48
C GLU A 20 0.86 3.77 20.32
N ILE A 21 1.16 3.11 21.44
CA ILE A 21 1.63 1.73 21.46
C ILE A 21 0.56 0.80 20.92
N LEU A 22 -0.70 0.95 21.36
CA LEU A 22 -1.82 0.16 20.85
C LEU A 22 -2.00 0.32 19.34
N ALA A 23 -1.92 1.55 18.83
CA ALA A 23 -2.00 1.82 17.40
C ALA A 23 -0.83 1.17 16.63
N HIS A 24 0.38 1.22 17.17
CA HIS A 24 1.56 0.56 16.60
C HIS A 24 1.41 -0.95 16.57
N CYS A 25 1.03 -1.58 17.69
CA CYS A 25 0.82 -3.02 17.79
C CYS A 25 -0.29 -3.52 16.85
N ARG A 26 -1.40 -2.77 16.71
CA ARG A 26 -2.47 -3.10 15.75
C ARG A 26 -1.98 -3.06 14.31
N ARG A 27 -1.14 -2.07 13.96
CA ARG A 27 -0.51 -1.98 12.63
C ARG A 27 0.41 -3.16 12.38
N GLU A 28 1.30 -3.48 13.32
CA GLU A 28 2.19 -4.64 13.20
C GLU A 28 1.40 -5.96 13.08
N LEU A 29 0.29 -6.10 13.83
CA LEU A 29 -0.60 -7.27 13.74
C LEU A 29 -1.22 -7.38 12.35
N MET A 30 -1.76 -6.27 11.81
CA MET A 30 -2.35 -6.26 10.47
C MET A 30 -1.32 -6.73 9.43
N HIS A 31 -0.11 -6.17 9.42
CA HIS A 31 0.94 -6.63 8.51
C HIS A 31 1.39 -8.07 8.76
N GLY A 32 1.35 -8.53 10.01
CA GLY A 32 1.60 -9.93 10.35
C GLY A 32 0.56 -10.88 9.76
N VAL A 33 -0.73 -10.51 9.82
CA VAL A 33 -1.83 -11.27 9.21
C VAL A 33 -1.67 -11.31 7.69
N TRP A 34 -1.39 -10.16 7.05
CA TRP A 34 -1.17 -10.13 5.60
C TRP A 34 0.01 -10.97 5.16
N ALA A 35 1.11 -10.98 5.92
CA ALA A 35 2.26 -11.84 5.65
C ALA A 35 1.92 -13.34 5.74
N LYS A 36 0.92 -13.71 6.55
CA LYS A 36 0.43 -15.10 6.63
C LYS A 36 -0.53 -15.46 5.51
N ILE A 37 -1.35 -14.52 5.05
CA ILE A 37 -2.25 -14.73 3.91
C ILE A 37 -1.47 -14.86 2.60
N PHE A 38 -0.45 -14.01 2.44
CA PHE A 38 0.42 -14.00 1.27
C PHE A 38 1.74 -14.70 1.56
N ASP A 39 1.63 -15.97 1.97
CA ASP A 39 2.78 -16.83 2.18
C ASP A 39 3.41 -17.29 0.85
N GLY A 40 4.50 -18.05 0.95
CA GLY A 40 5.24 -18.52 -0.23
C GLY A 40 4.38 -19.36 -1.17
N ASP A 41 3.55 -20.25 -0.63
CA ASP A 41 2.69 -21.14 -1.40
C ASP A 41 1.60 -20.36 -2.14
N PHE A 42 0.99 -19.36 -1.48
CA PHE A 42 0.05 -18.47 -2.14
C PHE A 42 0.74 -17.70 -3.27
N MET A 43 1.95 -17.17 -3.06
CA MET A 43 2.67 -16.41 -4.08
C MET A 43 3.07 -17.28 -5.28
N GLU A 44 3.50 -18.52 -5.03
CA GLU A 44 3.76 -19.52 -6.07
C GLU A 44 2.50 -19.82 -6.88
N ALA A 45 1.38 -20.10 -6.20
CA ALA A 45 0.08 -20.29 -6.83
C ALA A 45 -0.39 -19.05 -7.61
N TYR A 46 -0.11 -17.84 -7.10
CA TYR A 46 -0.47 -16.58 -7.74
C TYR A 46 0.29 -16.37 -9.04
N GLU A 47 1.57 -16.77 -9.11
CA GLU A 47 2.41 -16.65 -10.30
C GLU A 47 2.16 -17.80 -11.30
N HIS A 48 2.15 -19.03 -10.81
CA HIS A 48 2.18 -20.24 -11.63
C HIS A 48 0.83 -20.95 -11.77
N GLY A 49 -0.13 -20.64 -10.91
CA GLY A 49 -1.43 -21.28 -10.83
C GLY A 49 -1.41 -22.63 -10.12
N ILE A 50 -2.55 -23.06 -9.62
CA ILE A 50 -2.76 -24.36 -8.98
C ILE A 50 -3.55 -25.24 -9.96
N VAL A 51 -3.07 -26.45 -10.22
CA VAL A 51 -3.81 -27.42 -11.04
C VAL A 51 -4.75 -28.20 -10.13
N LEU A 52 -6.04 -28.15 -10.42
CA LEU A 52 -7.09 -28.86 -9.69
C LEU A 52 -7.93 -29.66 -10.68
N GLU A 53 -8.22 -30.91 -10.33
CA GLU A 53 -9.20 -31.72 -11.05
C GLU A 53 -10.61 -31.28 -10.64
N CYS A 54 -11.41 -30.86 -11.62
CA CYS A 54 -12.79 -30.44 -11.38
C CYS A 54 -13.72 -31.66 -11.34
N GLN A 55 -14.96 -31.46 -10.87
CA GLN A 55 -15.97 -32.54 -10.78
C GLN A 55 -16.32 -33.21 -12.12
N ASP A 56 -16.00 -32.57 -13.24
CA ASP A 56 -16.17 -33.11 -14.59
C ASP A 56 -14.99 -33.98 -15.06
N GLY A 57 -14.01 -34.26 -14.17
CA GLY A 57 -12.80 -35.02 -14.49
C GLY A 57 -11.75 -34.25 -15.29
N ILE A 58 -11.99 -32.96 -15.55
CA ILE A 58 -11.05 -32.13 -16.32
C ILE A 58 -10.18 -31.33 -15.35
N SER A 59 -8.86 -31.52 -15.48
CA SER A 59 -7.87 -30.71 -14.77
C SER A 59 -7.79 -29.30 -15.32
N ARG A 60 -7.93 -28.30 -14.45
CA ARG A 60 -7.83 -26.88 -14.78
C ARG A 60 -6.82 -26.18 -13.89
N ARG A 61 -6.16 -25.17 -14.45
CA ARG A 61 -5.20 -24.33 -13.72
C ARG A 61 -5.87 -23.05 -13.23
N PHE A 62 -6.00 -22.91 -11.91
CA PHE A 62 -6.60 -21.78 -11.25
C PHE A 62 -5.52 -20.80 -10.79
N PHE A 63 -5.70 -19.52 -11.06
CA PHE A 63 -4.83 -18.46 -10.56
C PHE A 63 -5.57 -17.69 -9.47
N PRO A 64 -5.18 -17.80 -8.19
CA PRO A 64 -5.71 -16.92 -7.16
C PRO A 64 -5.36 -15.48 -7.55
N ARG A 65 -6.37 -14.61 -7.61
CA ARG A 65 -6.20 -13.18 -7.92
C ARG A 65 -6.95 -12.35 -6.89
N VAL A 66 -6.24 -11.44 -6.24
CA VAL A 66 -6.90 -10.42 -5.42
C VAL A 66 -7.27 -9.27 -6.35
N PHE A 67 -8.52 -9.29 -6.82
CA PHE A 67 -8.97 -8.41 -7.91
C PHE A 67 -9.07 -6.95 -7.50
N THR A 68 -9.59 -6.68 -6.30
CA THR A 68 -9.76 -5.34 -5.77
C THR A 68 -9.74 -5.40 -4.24
N TYR A 69 -8.90 -4.57 -3.61
CA TYR A 69 -9.05 -4.28 -2.19
C TYR A 69 -9.72 -2.90 -2.05
N SER A 70 -11.05 -2.90 -1.98
CA SER A 70 -11.85 -1.69 -1.80
C SER A 70 -11.80 -1.24 -0.35
N ALA A 71 -10.66 -0.69 0.05
CA ALA A 71 -10.50 -0.06 1.35
C ALA A 71 -10.78 1.44 1.28
N ASP A 72 -11.38 1.97 2.33
CA ASP A 72 -11.41 3.39 2.60
C ASP A 72 -10.01 3.90 3.03
N TYR A 73 -9.92 5.21 3.28
CA TYR A 73 -8.65 5.88 3.46
C TYR A 73 -7.83 5.31 4.65
N PRO A 74 -8.39 5.12 5.86
CA PRO A 74 -7.65 4.59 7.01
C PRO A 74 -6.97 3.24 6.74
N GLU A 75 -7.61 2.36 5.99
CA GLU A 75 -7.19 1.00 5.68
C GLU A 75 -6.11 1.05 4.59
N LYS A 76 -6.28 1.90 3.58
CA LYS A 76 -5.26 2.17 2.55
C LYS A 76 -3.96 2.67 3.16
N VAL A 77 -4.04 3.64 4.07
CA VAL A 77 -2.83 4.20 4.72
C VAL A 77 -2.18 3.22 5.68
N LEU A 78 -2.99 2.40 6.36
CA LEU A 78 -2.50 1.32 7.21
C LEU A 78 -1.65 0.33 6.40
N LEU A 79 -2.15 -0.10 5.24
CA LEU A 79 -1.45 -1.01 4.34
C LEU A 79 -0.20 -0.40 3.70
N ALA A 80 -0.23 0.90 3.42
CA ALA A 80 0.90 1.61 2.84
C ALA A 80 2.00 1.97 3.87
N CYS A 81 1.85 1.58 5.15
CA CYS A 81 2.74 2.00 6.23
C CYS A 81 2.91 3.53 6.32
N ILE A 82 1.83 4.29 6.15
CA ILE A 82 1.86 5.74 6.31
C ILE A 82 0.91 6.20 7.42
N ARG A 83 1.19 7.38 7.97
CA ARG A 83 0.38 7.98 9.03
C ARG A 83 -0.97 8.42 8.48
N ASN A 84 -2.02 8.04 9.20
CA ASN A 84 -3.37 8.54 8.93
C ASN A 84 -3.40 10.07 9.07
N LEU A 85 -3.79 10.76 7.99
CA LEU A 85 -3.84 12.22 7.91
C LEU A 85 -2.53 12.94 8.29
N GLY A 86 -1.37 12.29 8.04
CA GLY A 86 -0.05 12.90 8.25
C GLY A 86 0.24 14.09 7.32
N LYS A 87 1.46 14.63 7.40
CA LYS A 87 1.96 15.70 6.50
C LYS A 87 1.78 15.34 5.03
N CYS A 88 2.02 14.09 4.66
CA CYS A 88 1.95 13.56 3.29
C CYS A 88 0.90 12.43 3.24
N PRO A 89 -0.40 12.76 3.19
CA PRO A 89 -1.48 11.80 3.43
C PRO A 89 -1.68 10.80 2.30
N CYS A 90 -1.11 11.03 1.11
CA CYS A 90 -1.33 10.17 -0.05
C CYS A 90 -0.44 8.90 0.01
N PRO A 91 -0.99 7.69 -0.18
CA PRO A 91 -0.19 6.45 -0.25
C PRO A 91 0.65 6.34 -1.53
N ARG A 92 0.39 7.19 -2.54
CA ARG A 92 1.09 7.16 -3.83
C ARG A 92 2.17 8.22 -3.98
N CYS A 93 2.10 9.32 -3.24
CA CYS A 93 3.03 10.44 -3.40
C CYS A 93 3.30 11.15 -2.08
N THR A 94 4.41 11.89 -2.00
CA THR A 94 4.82 12.68 -0.84
C THR A 94 4.32 14.13 -0.92
N ILE A 95 3.22 14.38 -1.63
CA ILE A 95 2.56 15.69 -1.63
C ILE A 95 2.05 16.01 -0.22
N THR A 96 2.37 17.21 0.23
CA THR A 96 2.01 17.70 1.55
C THR A 96 0.55 18.14 1.62
N LYS A 97 -0.03 18.08 2.82
CA LYS A 97 -1.46 18.32 3.08
C LYS A 97 -1.90 19.74 2.69
N ASP A 98 -1.03 20.74 2.81
CA ASP A 98 -1.27 22.13 2.42
C ASP A 98 -1.48 22.29 0.90
N LYS A 99 -0.90 21.40 0.08
CA LYS A 99 -1.02 21.45 -1.39
C LYS A 99 -2.27 20.77 -1.93
N ILE A 100 -3.09 20.18 -1.05
CA ILE A 100 -4.32 19.49 -1.44
C ILE A 100 -5.32 20.45 -2.10
N ALA A 101 -5.34 21.73 -1.73
CA ALA A 101 -6.21 22.72 -2.37
C ALA A 101 -5.95 22.87 -3.89
N GLY A 102 -4.75 22.50 -4.36
CA GLY A 102 -4.39 22.51 -5.78
C GLY A 102 -4.69 21.22 -6.54
N LEU A 103 -5.43 20.28 -5.94
CA LEU A 103 -5.79 19.00 -6.53
C LEU A 103 -6.39 19.16 -7.94
N GLY A 104 -5.93 18.34 -8.89
CA GLY A 104 -6.45 18.34 -10.26
C GLY A 104 -5.89 19.43 -11.18
N THR A 105 -5.07 20.35 -10.65
CA THR A 105 -4.31 21.28 -11.50
C THR A 105 -3.21 20.56 -12.27
N LYS A 106 -2.75 21.14 -13.39
CA LYS A 106 -1.59 20.61 -14.13
C LYS A 106 -0.34 20.50 -13.25
N ASN A 107 -0.15 21.46 -12.35
CA ASN A 107 0.96 21.46 -11.40
C ASN A 107 0.85 20.31 -10.39
N ASP A 108 -0.34 20.05 -9.85
CA ASP A 108 -0.58 18.91 -8.96
C ASP A 108 -0.36 17.57 -9.67
N MET A 109 -0.89 17.41 -10.89
CA MET A 109 -0.69 16.20 -11.69
C MET A 109 0.80 15.91 -11.94
N ASN A 110 1.57 16.94 -12.32
CA ASN A 110 3.02 16.82 -12.51
C ASN A 110 3.75 16.55 -11.18
N ALA A 111 3.34 17.20 -10.09
CA ALA A 111 3.92 16.99 -8.77
C ALA A 111 3.68 15.55 -8.26
N ARG A 112 2.51 14.96 -8.51
CA ARG A 112 2.19 13.57 -8.12
C ARG A 112 3.09 12.55 -8.78
N ILE A 113 3.47 12.80 -10.02
CA ILE A 113 4.40 11.95 -10.78
C ILE A 113 5.82 12.15 -10.24
N LYS A 114 6.25 13.40 -10.08
CA LYS A 114 7.61 13.74 -9.62
C LYS A 114 7.89 13.29 -8.18
N LEU A 115 6.86 13.36 -7.32
CA LEU A 115 6.93 13.06 -5.89
C LEU A 115 6.31 11.70 -5.58
N GLU A 116 6.34 10.74 -6.53
CA GLU A 116 5.86 9.38 -6.30
C GLU A 116 6.61 8.75 -5.11
N ARG A 117 5.86 8.11 -4.21
CA ARG A 117 6.47 7.33 -3.12
C ARG A 117 7.19 6.13 -3.73
N THR A 118 8.48 6.04 -3.43
CA THR A 118 9.32 4.95 -3.90
C THR A 118 10.08 4.41 -2.71
N ASP A 119 9.91 3.12 -2.39
CA ASP A 119 10.81 2.46 -1.41
C ASP A 119 12.23 2.55 -1.95
N ASN A 120 13.05 3.27 -1.22
CA ASN A 120 14.43 3.52 -1.56
C ASN A 120 15.28 3.20 -0.32
N PRO A 121 16.59 2.97 -0.48
CA PRO A 121 17.44 2.58 0.64
C PRO A 121 17.41 3.59 1.81
N THR A 122 17.24 4.88 1.54
CA THR A 122 17.12 5.93 2.57
C THR A 122 15.83 5.76 3.38
N TYR A 123 14.71 5.53 2.71
CA TYR A 123 13.43 5.23 3.35
C TYR A 123 13.55 4.00 4.26
N GLN A 124 14.12 2.91 3.74
CA GLN A 124 14.29 1.67 4.51
C GLN A 124 15.15 1.92 5.74
N ARG A 125 16.27 2.64 5.57
CA ARG A 125 17.15 3.01 6.67
C ARG A 125 16.44 3.84 7.74
N HIS A 126 15.64 4.85 7.36
CA HIS A 126 14.88 5.63 8.33
C HIS A 126 13.89 4.76 9.13
N VAL A 127 13.18 3.86 8.46
CA VAL A 127 12.25 2.95 9.15
C VAL A 127 13.02 1.97 10.06
N ASP A 128 14.18 1.50 9.63
CA ASP A 128 15.02 0.56 10.37
C ASP A 128 15.61 1.21 11.63
N ASP A 129 16.18 2.39 11.49
CA ASP A 129 16.73 3.17 12.60
C ASP A 129 15.63 3.52 13.61
N ALA A 130 14.47 4.00 13.13
CA ALA A 130 13.33 4.28 14.01
C ALA A 130 12.83 3.02 14.73
N ARG A 131 12.84 1.86 14.08
CA ARG A 131 12.50 0.58 14.73
C ARG A 131 13.54 0.18 15.76
N ASN A 132 14.83 0.34 15.48
CA ASN A 132 15.89 0.05 16.44
C ASN A 132 15.72 0.92 17.69
N TRP A 133 15.43 2.21 17.51
CA TRP A 133 15.13 3.12 18.63
C TRP A 133 13.93 2.66 19.46
N VAL A 134 12.85 2.24 18.82
CA VAL A 134 11.63 1.82 19.52
C VAL A 134 11.81 0.47 20.23
N TYR A 135 12.40 -0.52 19.56
CA TYR A 135 12.45 -1.90 20.07
C TYR A 135 13.70 -2.23 20.90
N GLN A 136 14.85 -1.64 20.57
CA GLN A 136 16.13 -1.94 21.23
C GLN A 136 16.50 -0.89 22.28
N GLU A 137 16.26 0.40 21.98
CA GLU A 137 16.61 1.50 22.89
C GLU A 137 15.46 1.92 23.81
N GLY A 138 14.25 1.39 23.60
CA GLY A 138 13.07 1.66 24.43
C GLY A 138 12.47 3.05 24.24
N ASN A 139 12.80 3.74 23.14
CA ASN A 139 12.23 5.05 22.83
C ASN A 139 10.73 4.93 22.53
N GLY A 140 9.95 5.92 22.97
CA GLY A 140 8.52 5.98 22.64
C GLY A 140 8.29 6.04 21.11
N VAL A 141 7.19 5.43 20.66
CA VAL A 141 6.81 5.38 19.23
C VAL A 141 6.68 6.79 18.61
N LYS A 142 6.25 7.78 19.40
CA LYS A 142 6.24 9.20 19.02
C LYS A 142 7.25 10.05 19.79
N SER A 143 8.37 9.46 20.19
CA SER A 143 9.49 10.22 20.75
C SER A 143 9.97 11.27 19.73
N ALA A 144 10.50 12.40 20.22
CA ALA A 144 10.91 13.52 19.37
C ALA A 144 11.94 13.10 18.29
N GLY A 145 12.80 12.13 18.60
CA GLY A 145 13.76 11.57 17.62
C GLY A 145 13.06 10.82 16.49
N VAL A 146 12.18 9.87 16.83
CA VAL A 146 11.40 9.08 15.85
C VAL A 146 10.53 9.99 14.99
N GLU A 147 9.88 10.97 15.61
CA GLU A 147 9.04 11.94 14.91
C GLU A 147 9.82 12.77 13.91
N ARG A 148 10.97 13.34 14.32
CA ARG A 148 11.82 14.13 13.42
C ARG A 148 12.25 13.36 12.17
N MET A 149 12.49 12.05 12.32
CA MET A 149 12.93 11.19 11.23
C MET A 149 11.77 10.80 10.29
N LEU A 150 10.61 10.42 10.83
CA LEU A 150 9.53 9.79 10.06
C LEU A 150 8.43 10.75 9.62
N GLU A 151 8.18 11.83 10.38
CA GLU A 151 7.10 12.77 10.11
C GLU A 151 7.16 13.48 8.74
N PRO A 152 8.34 13.92 8.22
CA PRO A 152 8.41 14.66 6.96
C PRO A 152 7.75 13.95 5.78
N GLU A 153 7.89 12.62 5.72
CA GLU A 153 7.25 11.78 4.70
C GLU A 153 6.04 11.00 5.25
N SER A 154 5.60 11.31 6.48
CA SER A 154 4.48 10.65 7.15
C SER A 154 4.64 9.13 7.28
N LEU A 155 5.87 8.70 7.57
CA LEU A 155 6.22 7.30 7.73
C LEU A 155 5.86 6.82 9.12
N VAL A 156 5.82 5.50 9.28
CA VAL A 156 5.62 4.85 10.57
C VAL A 156 6.74 3.82 10.78
N PRO A 157 7.10 3.49 12.03
CA PRO A 157 8.15 2.51 12.33
C PRO A 157 7.68 1.06 12.09
N THR A 158 6.98 0.80 10.97
CA THR A 158 6.47 -0.52 10.58
C THR A 158 7.00 -0.91 9.21
N LYS A 159 7.50 -2.14 9.12
CA LYS A 159 7.86 -2.75 7.85
C LYS A 159 6.67 -3.49 7.25
N VAL A 160 6.48 -3.34 5.95
CA VAL A 160 5.62 -4.22 5.18
C VAL A 160 6.29 -5.60 5.17
N ARG A 161 5.67 -6.59 5.85
CA ARG A 161 6.25 -7.95 6.01
C ARG A 161 5.89 -8.90 4.85
N LEU A 162 5.62 -8.33 3.68
CA LEU A 162 5.20 -9.10 2.51
C LEU A 162 6.41 -9.43 1.67
N ASP A 163 6.67 -10.72 1.48
CA ASP A 163 7.71 -11.21 0.58
C ASP A 163 7.25 -11.10 -0.88
N LEU A 164 7.07 -9.86 -1.36
CA LEU A 164 6.71 -9.56 -2.75
C LEU A 164 7.90 -9.71 -3.73
N LYS A 165 9.00 -10.34 -3.30
CA LYS A 165 10.22 -10.55 -4.10
C LYS A 165 9.99 -11.41 -5.35
N LEU A 166 8.91 -12.19 -5.41
CA LEU A 166 8.61 -13.09 -6.54
C LEU A 166 8.14 -12.35 -7.80
N CYS A 167 7.42 -11.22 -7.69
CA CYS A 167 6.85 -10.56 -8.87
C CYS A 167 7.89 -9.87 -9.79
N ALA A 168 9.11 -9.63 -9.30
CA ALA A 168 10.10 -8.82 -10.01
C ALA A 168 11.02 -9.59 -10.99
N ARG A 169 11.06 -10.94 -10.95
CA ARG A 169 12.21 -11.67 -11.52
C ARG A 169 12.07 -12.31 -12.90
N ARG A 170 10.87 -12.51 -13.48
CA ARG A 170 10.76 -13.12 -14.82
C ARG A 170 9.58 -12.61 -15.65
N SER A 171 9.82 -11.55 -16.43
CA SER A 171 8.92 -11.11 -17.50
C SER A 171 9.66 -11.16 -18.84
N THR A 172 9.86 -12.36 -19.38
CA THR A 172 10.12 -12.57 -20.81
C THR A 172 9.62 -13.95 -21.25
N SER A 173 8.31 -14.17 -21.27
CA SER A 173 7.68 -14.98 -22.33
C SER A 173 6.16 -15.01 -22.19
N HIS A 174 5.50 -14.45 -23.21
CA HIS A 174 4.20 -14.87 -23.71
C HIS A 174 3.05 -15.04 -22.68
N CYS A 175 2.52 -13.92 -22.19
CA CYS A 175 1.10 -13.86 -21.82
C CYS A 175 0.49 -12.60 -22.44
N ARG A 176 -0.32 -12.79 -23.49
CA ARG A 176 -1.08 -11.70 -24.15
C ARG A 176 -2.31 -11.36 -23.30
N THR A 177 -2.09 -10.58 -22.25
CA THR A 177 -3.15 -9.76 -21.64
C THR A 177 -2.49 -8.51 -21.08
N LEU A 178 -2.73 -7.38 -21.74
CA LEU A 178 -2.49 -6.01 -21.27
C LEU A 178 -1.11 -5.75 -20.64
N SER A 179 -0.12 -5.46 -21.50
CA SER A 179 0.98 -4.52 -21.26
C SER A 179 1.47 -4.37 -19.79
N LEU A 180 2.28 -5.34 -19.36
CA LEU A 180 3.03 -5.35 -18.09
C LEU A 180 4.18 -4.32 -18.01
N ASN A 181 4.39 -3.48 -19.04
CA ASN A 181 5.54 -2.57 -19.11
C ASN A 181 5.43 -1.31 -18.22
N ALA A 182 4.33 -1.13 -17.47
CA ALA A 182 4.20 -0.07 -16.46
C ALA A 182 4.42 -0.58 -15.02
N PHE A 183 4.77 -1.85 -14.85
CA PHE A 183 4.82 -2.56 -13.56
C PHE A 183 6.19 -2.54 -12.88
N GLN A 184 7.21 -1.95 -13.52
CA GLN A 184 8.59 -2.01 -13.05
C GLN A 184 8.97 -0.71 -12.33
N ASN A 185 9.48 -0.88 -11.11
CA ASN A 185 10.21 0.13 -10.33
C ASN A 185 9.36 1.23 -9.67
N SER A 186 8.46 0.87 -8.75
CA SER A 186 8.37 1.69 -7.54
C SER A 186 7.79 0.84 -6.43
N ALA A 187 8.44 0.92 -5.29
CA ALA A 187 8.17 -0.01 -4.23
C ALA A 187 7.02 0.51 -3.39
N SER A 188 5.90 -0.07 -3.78
CA SER A 188 4.65 -0.25 -3.09
C SER A 188 3.87 -1.19 -4.02
N ILE A 189 4.35 -2.43 -4.16
CA ILE A 189 3.65 -3.43 -4.98
C ILE A 189 2.25 -3.68 -4.39
N PHE A 190 2.07 -3.48 -3.08
CA PHE A 190 0.77 -3.50 -2.42
C PHE A 190 -0.21 -2.45 -3.00
N THR A 191 0.22 -1.19 -3.16
CA THR A 191 -0.67 -0.16 -3.71
C THR A 191 -0.95 -0.34 -5.20
N LYS A 192 0.00 -0.85 -5.99
CA LYS A 192 -0.17 -1.05 -7.44
C LYS A 192 -0.99 -2.31 -7.79
N CYS A 193 -0.81 -3.42 -7.06
CA CYS A 193 -1.55 -4.66 -7.30
C CYS A 193 -2.96 -4.65 -6.71
N LEU A 194 -3.17 -4.10 -5.51
CA LEU A 194 -4.46 -4.20 -4.80
C LEU A 194 -5.36 -2.98 -4.99
N PHE A 195 -4.80 -1.87 -5.46
CA PHE A 195 -5.53 -0.63 -5.72
C PHE A 195 -5.29 -0.10 -7.13
N PRO A 196 -5.59 -0.87 -8.20
CA PRO A 196 -5.80 -0.27 -9.49
C PRO A 196 -7.04 0.63 -9.38
N THR A 197 -6.83 1.92 -9.07
CA THR A 197 -7.89 2.90 -9.29
C THR A 197 -8.12 2.96 -10.79
N PHE A 198 -9.27 2.42 -11.20
CA PHE A 198 -9.96 2.80 -12.42
C PHE A 198 -10.28 4.29 -12.29
N CYS A 199 -9.29 5.15 -12.53
CA CYS A 199 -9.58 6.52 -12.87
C CYS A 199 -10.16 6.42 -14.27
N MET A 200 -11.49 6.33 -14.38
CA MET A 200 -12.16 6.62 -15.64
C MET A 200 -11.57 7.95 -16.10
N ARG A 201 -10.74 7.87 -17.13
CA ARG A 201 -10.30 9.01 -17.89
C ARG A 201 -11.60 9.54 -18.47
N SER A 202 -12.22 10.50 -17.78
CA SER A 202 -13.28 11.30 -18.34
C SER A 202 -12.63 12.13 -19.43
N SER A 203 -12.39 11.50 -20.58
CA SER A 203 -12.18 12.18 -21.84
C SER A 203 -13.49 12.89 -22.13
N TRP A 204 -13.63 14.08 -21.56
CA TRP A 204 -14.34 15.15 -22.22
C TRP A 204 -13.53 15.46 -23.47
N ALA A 205 -13.69 14.61 -24.49
CA ALA A 205 -13.38 14.99 -25.85
C ALA A 205 -14.31 16.16 -26.15
N SER A 206 -13.76 17.36 -26.12
CA SER A 206 -14.36 18.53 -26.76
C SER A 206 -14.33 18.28 -28.27
N SER A 207 -15.16 17.37 -28.75
CA SER A 207 -15.59 17.33 -30.15
C SER A 207 -16.69 18.36 -30.29
N SER A 208 -16.30 19.55 -30.72
CA SER A 208 -17.19 20.54 -31.32
C SER A 208 -18.02 19.87 -32.43
N PRO A 209 -19.36 19.85 -32.35
CA PRO A 209 -20.20 19.45 -33.47
C PRO A 209 -20.53 20.70 -34.29
N SER A 210 -19.92 20.82 -35.47
CA SER A 210 -20.40 21.73 -36.49
C SER A 210 -21.49 21.05 -37.32
N SER A 211 -22.68 21.66 -37.29
CA SER A 211 -23.82 21.58 -38.23
C SER A 211 -24.93 20.54 -37.99
N PRO A 212 -26.19 20.88 -38.34
CA PRO A 212 -27.37 20.53 -37.57
C PRO A 212 -28.23 19.45 -38.23
N ILE A 213 -28.89 18.61 -37.43
CA ILE A 213 -30.02 17.82 -37.91
C ILE A 213 -31.22 18.06 -37.00
N SER A 214 -32.26 18.53 -37.65
CA SER A 214 -33.60 18.91 -37.19
C SER A 214 -34.33 17.81 -36.44
N TYR A 215 -34.96 18.16 -35.32
CA TYR A 215 -36.00 17.35 -34.70
C TYR A 215 -37.31 17.48 -35.50
N VAL A 216 -37.88 16.35 -35.88
CA VAL A 216 -39.29 16.22 -36.24
C VAL A 216 -39.89 15.27 -35.21
N TYR A 217 -40.83 15.83 -34.45
CA TYR A 217 -41.77 15.28 -33.44
C TYR A 217 -41.58 13.86 -32.92
#